data_AF-A0A7V1ZL13-F1
#
_entry.id   AF-A0A7V1ZL13-F1
#
_cell.length_a   1.000
_cell.length_b   1.000
_cell.length_c   1.000
_cell.angle_alpha   90.00
_cell.angle_beta   90.00
_cell.angle_gamma   90.00
#
_symmetry.space_group_name_H-M   'P 1'
#
loop_
_entity.id
_entity.type
_entity.pdbx_description
1 polymer ?
#
loop_
_entity_poly.entity_id
_entity_poly.type
_entity_poly.pdbx_seq_one_letter_code
_entity_poly.pdbx_strand_id
1 'polypeptide(L)'
;MLRAFISGFLGALLGGLVVAGWFYFFQPKPYVLDIKSIIDSEKEMILKQVEEKKLSQESAGQRINEFFDSVNEVLSEYRRSGRFILVKDAVLSGGRDITDEFREKLKTEYNKQ
;
A
#
# COMPACT_ATOMS: atom_id res chain seq x y z
N MET A 1 47.54 -1.65 -28.44
CA MET A 1 46.90 -2.57 -27.46
C MET A 1 46.33 -1.86 -26.24
N LEU A 2 47.08 -1.02 -25.52
CA LEU A 2 46.60 -0.34 -24.31
C LEU A 2 45.34 0.56 -24.50
N ARG A 3 45.26 1.32 -25.61
CA ARG A 3 44.09 2.16 -25.92
C ARG A 3 42.80 1.37 -26.17
N ALA A 4 42.89 0.22 -26.84
CA ALA A 4 41.75 -0.64 -27.12
C ALA A 4 41.23 -1.35 -25.85
N PHE A 5 42.14 -1.66 -24.92
CA PHE A 5 41.79 -2.25 -23.63
C PHE A 5 41.06 -1.24 -22.73
N ILE A 6 41.55 0.01 -22.69
CA ILE A 6 40.93 1.10 -21.92
C ILE A 6 39.54 1.45 -22.50
N SER A 7 39.39 1.51 -23.83
CA SER A 7 38.09 1.78 -24.46
C SER A 7 37.09 0.64 -24.25
N GLY A 8 37.53 -0.62 -24.31
CA GLY A 8 36.68 -1.79 -24.02
C GLY A 8 36.25 -1.83 -22.55
N PHE A 9 37.14 -1.50 -21.62
CA PHE A 9 36.86 -1.46 -20.19
C PHE A 9 35.89 -0.33 -19.81
N LEU A 10 36.08 0.88 -20.34
CA LEU A 10 35.15 2.01 -20.14
C LEU A 10 33.78 1.73 -20.76
N GLY A 11 33.73 1.11 -21.94
CA GLY A 11 32.47 0.70 -22.57
C GLY A 11 31.72 -0.35 -21.74
N ALA A 12 32.43 -1.33 -21.17
CA ALA A 12 31.84 -2.33 -20.28
C ALA A 12 31.34 -1.73 -18.95
N LEU A 13 32.06 -0.77 -18.38
CA LEU A 13 31.67 -0.06 -17.16
C LEU A 13 30.42 0.80 -17.37
N LEU A 14 30.38 1.58 -18.44
CA LEU A 14 29.22 2.41 -18.78
C LEU A 14 28.02 1.55 -19.17
N GLY A 15 28.21 0.48 -19.94
CA GLY A 15 27.17 -0.49 -20.27
C GLY A 15 26.60 -1.19 -19.02
N GLY A 16 27.47 -1.60 -18.09
CA GLY A 16 27.07 -2.21 -16.82
C GLY A 16 26.28 -1.28 -15.92
N LEU A 17 26.66 -0.01 -15.83
CA LEU A 17 25.92 1.02 -15.06
C LEU A 17 24.55 1.32 -15.67
N VAL A 18 24.45 1.37 -17.00
CA VAL A 18 23.17 1.56 -17.69
C VAL A 18 22.24 0.37 -17.44
N VAL A 19 22.76 -0.86 -17.54
CA VAL A 19 21.96 -2.08 -17.27
C VAL A 19 21.52 -2.15 -15.81
N ALA A 20 22.40 -1.87 -14.85
CA ALA A 20 22.06 -1.85 -13.44
C ALA A 20 21.02 -0.77 -13.10
N GLY A 21 21.15 0.43 -13.67
CA GLY A 21 20.17 1.50 -13.54
C GLY A 21 18.81 1.14 -14.15
N TRP A 22 18.81 0.45 -15.30
CA TRP A 22 17.60 -0.07 -15.93
C TRP A 22 16.92 -1.11 -15.05
N PHE A 23 17.66 -2.09 -14.51
CA PHE A 23 17.08 -3.09 -13.61
C PHE A 23 16.53 -2.47 -12.32
N TYR A 24 17.23 -1.49 -11.73
CA TYR A 24 16.76 -0.79 -10.53
C TYR A 24 15.48 0.01 -10.79
N PHE A 25 15.37 0.66 -11.96
CA PHE A 25 14.20 1.46 -12.31
C PHE A 25 12.98 0.61 -12.68
N PHE A 26 13.19 -0.56 -13.28
CA PHE A 26 12.13 -1.45 -13.76
C PHE A 26 11.76 -2.57 -12.79
N GLN A 27 12.42 -2.67 -11.63
CA GLN A 27 11.96 -3.58 -10.58
C GLN A 27 10.58 -3.12 -10.07
N PRO A 28 9.57 -4.00 -10.07
CA PRO A 28 8.26 -3.67 -9.53
C PRO A 28 8.39 -3.34 -8.05
N LYS A 29 8.23 -2.06 -7.71
CA LYS A 29 8.25 -1.62 -6.31
C LYS A 29 7.07 -2.26 -5.59
N PRO A 30 7.27 -2.80 -4.37
CA PRO A 30 6.17 -3.37 -3.60
C PRO A 30 5.12 -2.29 -3.30
N TYR A 31 3.86 -2.68 -3.16
CA TYR A 31 2.83 -1.75 -2.72
C TYR A 31 2.90 -1.62 -1.21
N VAL A 32 2.79 -0.40 -0.68
CA VAL A 32 2.76 -0.15 0.76
C VAL A 32 1.45 0.50 1.15
N LEU A 33 0.88 0.07 2.27
CA LEU A 33 -0.41 0.53 2.76
C LEU A 33 -0.32 0.87 4.25
N ASP A 34 -0.70 2.09 4.60
CA ASP A 34 -0.91 2.50 5.99
C ASP A 34 -2.31 2.09 6.45
N ILE A 35 -2.50 0.78 6.64
CA ILE A 35 -3.80 0.23 7.08
C ILE A 35 -4.11 0.59 8.53
N LYS A 36 -3.07 0.80 9.36
CA LYS A 36 -3.20 1.13 10.77
C LYS A 36 -3.88 2.48 10.94
N SER A 37 -3.42 3.52 10.22
CA SER A 37 -4.05 4.85 10.28
C SER A 37 -5.52 4.81 9.88
N ILE A 38 -5.90 3.96 8.93
CA ILE A 38 -7.27 3.82 8.44
C ILE A 38 -8.15 3.20 9.52
N ILE A 39 -7.73 2.07 10.11
CA ILE A 39 -8.47 1.38 11.17
C ILE A 39 -8.59 2.27 12.42
N ASP A 40 -7.49 2.93 12.82
CA ASP A 40 -7.49 3.79 14.00
C ASP A 40 -8.46 4.97 13.82
N SER A 41 -8.49 5.58 12.62
CA SER A 41 -9.41 6.69 12.34
C SER A 41 -10.90 6.30 12.39
N GLU A 42 -11.25 5.13 11.85
CA GLU A 42 -12.63 4.64 11.89
C GLU A 42 -13.03 4.28 13.33
N LYS A 43 -12.14 3.60 14.06
CA LYS A 43 -12.38 3.23 15.46
C LYS A 43 -12.60 4.46 16.33
N GLU A 44 -11.78 5.50 16.18
CA GLU A 44 -11.94 6.75 16.92
C GLU A 44 -13.28 7.43 16.60
N MET A 45 -13.67 7.45 15.32
CA MET A 45 -14.96 8.01 14.91
C MET A 45 -16.16 7.23 15.49
N ILE A 46 -16.10 5.90 15.55
CA ILE A 46 -17.16 5.07 16.13
C ILE A 46 -17.21 5.25 17.66
N LEU A 47 -16.07 5.24 18.34
CA LEU A 47 -15.98 5.48 19.79
C LEU A 47 -16.60 6.84 20.16
N LYS A 48 -16.26 7.88 19.41
CA LYS A 48 -16.85 9.21 19.61
C LYS A 48 -18.37 9.22 19.45
N GLN A 49 -18.91 8.48 18.48
CA GLN A 49 -20.37 8.37 18.31
C GLN A 49 -21.05 7.61 19.45
N VAL A 50 -20.37 6.63 20.06
CA VAL A 50 -20.86 5.94 21.27
C VAL A 50 -20.82 6.88 22.48
N GLU A 51 -19.73 7.61 22.67
CA GLU A 51 -19.58 8.59 23.77
C GLU A 51 -20.63 9.71 23.68
N GLU A 52 -20.89 10.21 22.47
CA GLU A 52 -21.92 11.21 22.19
C GLU A 52 -23.36 10.64 22.22
N LYS A 53 -23.52 9.35 22.58
CA LYS A 53 -24.81 8.60 22.60
C LYS A 53 -25.56 8.61 21.26
N LYS A 54 -24.85 8.85 20.15
CA LYS A 54 -25.38 8.77 18.78
C LYS A 54 -25.45 7.34 18.28
N LEU A 55 -24.68 6.43 18.88
CA LEU A 55 -24.67 5.01 18.57
C LEU A 55 -24.77 4.17 19.86
N SER A 56 -25.51 3.06 19.80
CA SER A 56 -25.46 2.05 20.86
C SER A 56 -24.18 1.21 20.75
N GLN A 57 -23.78 0.54 21.83
CA GLN A 57 -22.63 -0.38 21.79
C GLN A 57 -22.84 -1.55 20.82
N GLU A 58 -24.08 -2.06 20.74
CA GLU A 58 -24.44 -3.14 19.81
C GLU A 58 -24.31 -2.68 18.35
N SER A 59 -24.88 -1.51 18.03
CA SER A 59 -24.76 -0.89 16.70
C SER A 59 -23.31 -0.54 16.36
N ALA A 60 -22.48 -0.20 17.35
CA ALA A 60 -21.05 0.06 17.15
C ALA A 60 -20.29 -1.21 16.78
N GLY A 61 -20.59 -2.33 17.45
CA GLY A 61 -20.03 -3.63 17.11
C GLY A 61 -20.39 -4.05 15.68
N GLN A 62 -21.66 -3.89 15.30
CA GLN A 62 -22.11 -4.19 13.93
C GLN A 62 -21.36 -3.33 12.90
N ARG A 63 -21.26 -2.01 13.14
CA ARG A 63 -20.58 -1.09 12.24
C ARG A 63 -19.09 -1.38 12.07
N ILE A 64 -18.42 -1.81 13.14
CA ILE A 64 -17.02 -2.24 13.10
C ILE A 64 -16.88 -3.50 12.23
N ASN A 65 -17.80 -4.46 12.34
CA ASN A 65 -17.77 -5.67 11.51
C ASN A 65 -17.96 -5.33 10.02
N GLU A 66 -18.97 -4.52 9.68
CA GLU A 66 -19.24 -4.05 8.31
C GLU A 66 -18.02 -3.32 7.70
N PHE A 67 -17.33 -2.52 8.51
CA PHE A 67 -16.09 -1.87 8.12
C PHE A 67 -14.96 -2.88 7.84
N PHE A 68 -14.76 -3.87 8.71
CA PHE A 68 -13.73 -4.91 8.49
C PHE A 68 -14.05 -5.80 7.29
N ASP A 69 -15.32 -6.10 7.04
CA ASP A 69 -15.76 -6.82 5.84
C ASP A 69 -15.44 -6.02 4.57
N SER A 70 -15.69 -4.72 4.58
CA SER A 70 -15.33 -3.81 3.48
C SER A 70 -13.82 -3.74 3.26
N VAL A 71 -13.02 -3.66 4.34
CA VAL A 71 -11.55 -3.72 4.27
C VAL A 71 -11.08 -5.03 3.64
N ASN A 72 -11.66 -6.16 4.06
CA ASN A 72 -11.33 -7.48 3.54
C ASN A 72 -11.66 -7.62 2.05
N GLU A 73 -12.82 -7.12 1.60
CA GLU A 73 -13.18 -7.17 0.18
C GLU A 73 -12.20 -6.38 -0.68
N VAL A 74 -11.88 -5.14 -0.28
CA VAL A 74 -10.90 -4.31 -1.00
C VAL A 74 -9.52 -4.98 -1.03
N LEU A 75 -9.04 -5.51 0.10
CA LEU A 75 -7.78 -6.28 0.14
C LEU A 75 -7.83 -7.52 -0.76
N SER A 76 -8.98 -8.18 -0.86
CA SER A 76 -9.17 -9.33 -1.74
C SER A 76 -9.07 -8.95 -3.21
N GLU A 77 -9.57 -7.77 -3.63
CA GLU A 77 -9.40 -7.26 -4.99
C GLU A 77 -7.92 -7.06 -5.32
N TYR A 78 -7.18 -6.44 -4.41
CA TYR A 78 -5.73 -6.25 -4.57
C TYR A 78 -5.01 -7.60 -4.70
N ARG A 79 -5.38 -8.59 -3.88
CA ARG A 79 -4.84 -9.96 -3.98
C ARG A 79 -5.17 -10.61 -5.33
N ARG A 80 -6.42 -10.51 -5.80
CA ARG A 80 -6.86 -11.03 -7.11
C ARG A 80 -6.10 -10.38 -8.28
N SER A 81 -5.73 -9.10 -8.14
CA SER A 81 -4.90 -8.38 -9.12
C SER A 81 -3.41 -8.72 -9.07
N GLY A 82 -2.99 -9.65 -8.20
CA GLY A 82 -1.59 -10.06 -8.05
C GLY A 82 -0.71 -9.01 -7.35
N ARG A 83 -1.31 -7.99 -6.70
CA ARG A 83 -0.57 -6.96 -5.99
C ARG A 83 -0.23 -7.45 -4.59
N PHE A 84 1.06 -7.47 -4.27
CA PHE A 84 1.55 -7.76 -2.93
C PHE A 84 1.64 -6.46 -2.13
N ILE A 85 0.89 -6.38 -1.02
CA ILE A 85 0.79 -5.20 -0.16
C ILE A 85 1.58 -5.46 1.13
N LEU A 86 2.47 -4.53 1.45
CA LEU A 86 3.21 -4.48 2.70
C LEU A 86 2.58 -3.43 3.63
N VAL A 87 2.63 -3.68 4.93
CA VAL A 87 2.25 -2.67 5.93
C VAL A 87 3.33 -1.60 5.98
N LYS A 88 2.94 -0.33 5.75
CA LYS A 88 3.88 0.79 5.57
C LYS A 88 4.86 0.95 6.73
N ASP A 89 4.40 0.82 7.97
CA ASP A 89 5.23 0.95 9.19
C ASP A 89 6.31 -0.15 9.31
N ALA A 90 6.14 -1.29 8.61
CA ALA A 90 7.10 -2.38 8.59
C ALA A 90 8.15 -2.24 7.47
N VAL A 91 8.06 -1.20 6.63
CA VAL A 91 8.95 -0.98 5.49
C VAL A 91 9.88 0.20 5.77
N LEU A 92 11.19 -0.06 5.78
CA LEU A 92 12.21 0.96 6.09
C LEU A 92 12.39 2.02 5.00
N SER A 93 12.23 1.65 3.72
CA SER A 93 12.28 2.60 2.59
C SER A 93 11.77 1.96 1.30
N GLY A 94 11.15 2.76 0.44
CA GLY A 94 10.69 2.34 -0.87
C GLY A 94 9.27 1.77 -0.87
N GLY A 95 8.80 1.39 -2.07
CA GLY A 95 7.44 0.96 -2.30
C GLY A 95 6.53 2.06 -2.85
N ARG A 96 5.48 1.66 -3.58
CA ARG A 96 4.43 2.56 -4.05
C ARG A 96 3.36 2.64 -2.98
N ASP A 97 3.20 3.82 -2.40
CA ASP A 97 2.14 4.07 -1.44
C ASP A 97 0.78 4.03 -2.13
N ILE A 98 -0.12 3.18 -1.64
CA ILE A 98 -1.50 3.04 -2.12
C ILE A 98 -2.52 3.42 -1.05
N THR A 99 -2.11 4.11 0.01
CA THR A 99 -3.00 4.47 1.11
C THR A 99 -4.21 5.27 0.63
N ASP A 100 -4.01 6.25 -0.25
CA ASP A 100 -5.10 7.06 -0.79
C ASP A 100 -5.98 6.27 -1.77
N GLU A 101 -5.39 5.48 -2.67
CA GLU A 101 -6.11 4.57 -3.60
C GLU A 101 -6.98 3.58 -2.81
N PHE A 102 -6.45 3.03 -1.72
CA PHE A 102 -7.16 2.13 -0.82
C PHE A 102 -8.30 2.86 -0.10
N ARG A 103 -8.09 4.08 0.43
CA ARG A 103 -9.14 4.87 1.08
C ARG A 103 -10.30 5.18 0.13
N GLU A 104 -10.03 5.51 -1.13
CA GLU A 104 -11.07 5.79 -2.12
C GLU A 104 -11.89 4.54 -2.47
N LYS A 105 -11.22 3.41 -2.69
CA LYS A 105 -11.91 2.12 -2.88
C LYS A 105 -12.73 1.73 -1.66
N LEU A 106 -12.17 1.87 -0.47
CA LEU A 106 -12.85 1.54 0.78
C LEU A 106 -14.11 2.38 0.99
N LYS A 107 -14.07 3.70 0.72
CA LYS A 107 -15.27 4.55 0.76
C LYS A 107 -16.34 4.07 -0.20
N THR A 108 -15.93 3.65 -1.40
CA THR A 108 -16.86 3.15 -2.42
C THR A 108 -17.49 1.84 -1.99
N GLU A 109 -16.70 0.92 -1.40
CA GLU A 109 -17.19 -0.38 -0.95
C GLU A 109 -18.09 -0.27 0.28
N TYR A 110 -17.68 0.53 1.26
CA TYR A 110 -18.42 0.73 2.50
C TYR A 110 -19.78 1.41 2.28
N ASN A 111 -19.89 2.30 1.30
CA ASN A 111 -21.15 2.99 0.97
C ASN A 111 -22.13 2.14 0.12
N LYS A 112 -21.76 0.92 -0.30
CA LYS A 112 -22.68 0.01 -1.02
C LYS A 112 -23.60 -0.77 -0.08
N GLN A 113 -23.25 -0.84 1.20
CA GLN A 113 -23.99 -1.54 2.24
C GLN A 113 -25.11 -0.64 2.79
#